data_AF-A0A1V2Q5J7-F1
#
_entry.id   AF-A0A1V2Q5J7-F1
#
_cell.length_a   1.000
_cell.length_b   1.000
_cell.length_c   1.000
_cell.angle_alpha   90.00
_cell.angle_beta   90.00
_cell.angle_gamma   90.00
#
_symmetry.space_group_name_H-M   'P 1'
#
loop_
_entity.id
_entity.type
_entity.pdbx_description
1 polymer ?
#
loop_
_entity_poly.entity_id
_entity_poly.type
_entity_poly.pdbx_seq_one_letter_code
_entity_poly.pdbx_strand_id
1 'polypeptide(L)'
;MSKWQRVLLTVLLMAEVAVTLLPVVRGLLVEPSPTDVPPGGRVRPVFQERDAPVGQPPGISQGVLLGTTMLLLVTAASALAPVWLRPRARTWVATFTGTHVAAAGLGWVHSLPLLTLLAAVSAVGVPLLVLAPPRRGE
;
A
#
# COMPACT_ATOMS: atom_id res chain seq x y z
N MET A 1 8.06 -19.70 14.00
CA MET A 1 6.73 -19.22 13.62
C MET A 1 5.82 -20.42 13.58
N SER A 2 4.70 -20.40 14.30
CA SER A 2 3.75 -21.52 14.32
C SER A 2 2.94 -21.58 13.02
N LYS A 3 2.26 -22.73 12.78
CA LYS A 3 1.41 -22.92 11.59
C LYS A 3 0.32 -21.85 11.52
N TRP A 4 -0.29 -21.52 12.65
CA TRP A 4 -1.32 -20.47 12.76
C TRP A 4 -0.78 -19.07 12.49
N GLN A 5 0.40 -18.73 13.05
CA GLN A 5 1.06 -17.45 12.74
C GLN A 5 1.29 -17.30 11.23
N ARG A 6 1.74 -18.38 10.55
CA ARG A 6 1.95 -18.36 9.10
C ARG A 6 0.66 -18.19 8.30
N VAL A 7 -0.41 -18.87 8.68
CA VAL A 7 -1.71 -18.72 8.01
C VAL A 7 -2.22 -17.30 8.18
N LEU A 8 -2.25 -16.78 9.41
CA LEU A 8 -2.74 -15.44 9.69
C LEU A 8 -1.91 -14.36 8.97
N LEU A 9 -0.58 -14.50 8.97
CA LEU A 9 0.30 -13.58 8.26
C LEU A 9 0.07 -13.62 6.75
N THR A 10 -0.14 -14.81 6.17
CA THR A 10 -0.47 -14.95 4.75
C THR A 10 -1.78 -14.25 4.42
N VAL A 11 -2.82 -14.45 5.24
CA VAL A 11 -4.11 -13.79 5.06
C VAL A 11 -3.98 -12.28 5.14
N LEU A 12 -3.22 -11.75 6.10
CA LEU A 12 -2.96 -10.31 6.23
C LEU A 12 -2.25 -9.74 5.00
N LEU A 13 -1.18 -10.40 4.54
CA LEU A 13 -0.43 -9.96 3.35
C LEU A 13 -1.29 -10.04 2.08
N MET A 14 -2.11 -11.07 1.93
CA MET A 14 -3.03 -11.19 0.80
C MET A 14 -4.13 -10.12 0.84
N ALA A 15 -4.63 -9.78 2.02
CA ALA A 15 -5.60 -8.70 2.19
C ALA A 15 -4.97 -7.34 1.85
N GLU A 16 -3.73 -7.09 2.28
CA GLU A 16 -2.98 -5.89 1.92
C GLU A 16 -2.75 -5.78 0.41
N VAL A 17 -2.35 -6.88 -0.25
CA VAL A 17 -2.25 -6.96 -1.71
C VAL A 17 -3.60 -6.63 -2.38
N ALA A 18 -4.69 -7.20 -1.90
CA ALA A 18 -6.02 -6.95 -2.48
C ALA A 18 -6.47 -5.48 -2.31
N VAL A 19 -6.23 -4.88 -1.14
CA VAL A 19 -6.57 -3.48 -0.86
C VAL A 19 -5.69 -2.53 -1.66
N THR A 20 -4.39 -2.81 -1.79
CA THR A 20 -3.46 -1.98 -2.58
C THR A 20 -3.68 -2.09 -4.09
N LEU A 21 -4.29 -3.17 -4.58
CA LEU A 21 -4.74 -3.30 -5.97
C LEU A 21 -6.02 -2.50 -6.26
N LEU A 22 -6.84 -2.21 -5.25
CA LEU A 22 -8.13 -1.55 -5.45
C LEU A 22 -8.02 -0.18 -6.17
N PRO A 23 -7.08 0.72 -5.81
CA PRO A 23 -6.86 1.97 -6.53
C PRO A 23 -6.38 1.77 -7.97
N VAL A 24 -5.53 0.76 -8.21
CA VAL A 24 -5.01 0.42 -9.55
C VAL A 24 -6.15 -0.05 -10.45
N VAL A 25 -6.96 -0.97 -9.94
CA VAL A 25 -8.14 -1.50 -10.67
C VAL A 25 -9.19 -0.41 -10.87
N ARG A 26 -9.44 0.44 -9.88
CA ARG A 26 -10.38 1.56 -10.02
C ARG A 26 -9.87 2.60 -11.02
N GLY A 27 -8.56 2.86 -11.05
CA GLY A 27 -7.94 3.74 -12.05
C GLY A 27 -8.06 3.18 -13.48
N LEU A 28 -7.98 1.85 -13.65
CA LEU A 28 -8.14 1.17 -14.93
C LEU A 28 -9.61 1.03 -15.38
N LEU A 29 -10.56 0.89 -14.44
CA LEU A 29 -11.99 0.76 -14.74
C LEU A 29 -12.71 2.10 -14.87
N VAL A 30 -12.17 3.15 -14.24
CA VAL A 30 -12.68 4.53 -14.28
C VAL A 30 -11.70 5.38 -15.09
N GLU A 31 -11.30 4.89 -16.26
CA GLU A 31 -10.86 5.77 -17.33
C GLU A 31 -12.10 6.63 -17.67
N PRO A 32 -12.09 7.96 -17.46
CA PRO A 32 -13.27 8.76 -17.79
C PRO A 32 -13.54 8.62 -19.29
N SER A 33 -14.72 8.10 -19.63
CA SER A 33 -15.23 8.09 -21.01
C SER A 33 -15.06 9.48 -21.62
N PRO A 34 -14.44 9.63 -22.80
CA PRO A 34 -14.26 10.92 -23.46
C PRO A 34 -15.58 11.32 -24.14
N THR A 35 -16.62 11.53 -23.34
CA THR A 35 -17.91 12.04 -23.80
C THR A 35 -18.12 13.37 -23.11
N ASP A 36 -18.18 14.43 -23.93
CA ASP A 36 -18.38 15.86 -23.59
C ASP A 36 -17.13 16.77 -23.69
N VAL A 37 -16.23 16.51 -24.65
CA VAL A 37 -15.25 17.52 -25.09
C VAL A 37 -15.80 18.25 -26.33
N PRO A 38 -16.18 19.54 -26.25
CA PRO A 38 -16.54 20.31 -27.44
C PRO A 38 -15.33 20.41 -28.39
N PRO A 39 -15.54 20.30 -29.72
CA PRO A 39 -14.44 20.25 -30.68
C PRO A 39 -13.71 21.61 -30.69
N GLY A 40 -12.47 21.62 -30.20
CA GLY A 40 -11.58 22.79 -30.23
C GLY A 40 -10.99 23.22 -28.88
N GLY A 41 -11.44 22.68 -27.75
CA GLY A 41 -10.85 22.95 -26.44
C GLY A 41 -9.71 21.98 -26.13
N ARG A 42 -8.47 22.44 -26.02
CA ARG A 42 -7.40 21.68 -25.32
C ARG A 42 -7.71 21.66 -23.82
N VAL A 43 -8.72 20.92 -23.41
CA VAL A 43 -8.98 20.67 -21.99
C VAL A 43 -8.13 19.47 -21.61
N ARG A 44 -6.89 19.76 -21.21
CA ARG A 44 -6.08 18.78 -20.46
C ARG A 44 -6.94 18.39 -19.25
N PRO A 45 -7.25 17.11 -19.01
CA PRO A 45 -8.04 16.70 -17.86
C PRO A 45 -7.20 16.99 -16.62
N VAL A 46 -7.36 18.18 -16.06
CA VAL A 46 -6.80 18.52 -14.76
C VAL A 46 -7.71 17.80 -13.79
N PHE A 47 -7.27 16.64 -13.30
CA PHE A 47 -7.75 16.11 -12.03
C PHE A 47 -7.49 17.23 -11.00
N GLN A 48 -8.52 18.03 -10.73
CA GLN A 48 -8.42 19.15 -9.82
C GLN A 48 -8.40 18.54 -8.42
N GLU A 49 -7.18 18.33 -7.93
CA GLU A 49 -6.87 17.82 -6.61
C GLU A 49 -7.37 18.86 -5.60
N ARG A 50 -8.57 18.62 -5.04
CA ARG A 50 -9.39 19.62 -4.33
C ARG A 50 -8.71 20.20 -3.08
N ASP A 51 -7.62 19.57 -2.64
CA ASP A 51 -6.87 19.88 -1.42
C ASP A 51 -5.35 20.01 -1.63
N ALA A 52 -4.87 20.26 -2.85
CA ALA A 52 -3.44 20.48 -3.08
C ALA A 52 -2.98 21.84 -2.51
N PRO A 53 -1.90 21.89 -1.69
CA PRO A 53 -1.30 23.14 -1.25
C PRO A 53 -1.02 24.06 -2.44
N VAL A 54 -1.35 25.35 -2.30
CA VAL A 54 -1.16 26.35 -3.36
C VAL A 54 0.32 26.37 -3.77
N GLY A 55 0.62 25.93 -5.00
CA GLY A 55 1.98 25.85 -5.54
C GLY A 55 2.49 24.44 -5.87
N GLN A 56 1.74 23.37 -5.57
CA GLN A 56 2.12 22.03 -6.02
C GLN A 56 1.78 21.81 -7.52
N PRO A 57 2.71 21.27 -8.33
CA PRO A 57 2.41 20.79 -9.67
C PRO A 57 1.22 19.82 -9.67
N PRO A 58 0.27 19.96 -10.62
CA PRO A 58 -0.89 19.08 -10.68
C PRO A 58 -0.47 17.62 -10.89
N GLY A 59 -1.06 16.71 -10.11
CA GLY A 59 -0.84 15.25 -10.23
C GLY A 59 0.26 14.67 -9.36
N ILE A 60 0.93 15.46 -8.50
CA ILE A 60 1.93 14.93 -7.56
C ILE A 60 1.30 13.95 -6.58
N SER A 61 0.14 14.25 -5.98
CA SER A 61 -0.43 13.35 -4.97
C SER A 61 -0.95 12.05 -5.60
N GLN A 62 -1.41 12.09 -6.86
CA GLN A 62 -1.68 10.89 -7.66
C GLN A 62 -0.41 10.06 -7.93
N GLY A 63 0.69 10.71 -8.32
CA GLY A 63 1.98 10.03 -8.53
C GLY A 63 2.52 9.41 -7.24
N VAL A 64 2.41 10.11 -6.12
CA VAL A 64 2.79 9.59 -4.79
C VAL A 64 1.89 8.45 -4.37
N LEU A 65 0.57 8.54 -4.57
CA LEU A 65 -0.36 7.46 -4.30
C LEU A 65 -0.01 6.21 -5.12
N LEU A 66 0.20 6.34 -6.44
CA LEU A 66 0.55 5.23 -7.32
C LEU A 66 1.91 4.61 -6.93
N GLY A 67 2.93 5.45 -6.72
CA GLY A 67 4.26 4.99 -6.33
C GLY A 67 4.25 4.28 -4.97
N THR A 68 3.57 4.85 -3.99
CA THR A 68 3.50 4.29 -2.64
C THR A 68 2.69 3.00 -2.60
N THR A 69 1.57 2.94 -3.32
CA THR A 69 0.77 1.69 -3.44
C THR A 69 1.53 0.58 -4.15
N MET A 70 2.30 0.89 -5.21
CA MET A 70 3.19 -0.09 -5.86
C MET A 70 4.28 -0.59 -4.92
N LEU A 71 4.93 0.29 -4.15
CA LEU A 71 5.92 -0.11 -3.16
C LEU A 71 5.33 -1.02 -2.09
N LEU A 72 4.15 -0.70 -1.56
CA LEU A 72 3.43 -1.54 -0.59
C LEU A 72 3.07 -2.89 -1.19
N LEU A 73 2.51 -2.91 -2.41
CA LEU A 73 2.13 -4.12 -3.13
C LEU A 73 3.33 -5.05 -3.34
N VAL A 74 4.43 -4.53 -3.88
CA VAL A 74 5.67 -5.30 -4.14
C VAL A 74 6.25 -5.81 -2.83
N THR A 75 6.26 -5.00 -1.78
CA THR A 75 6.82 -5.38 -0.48
C THR A 75 5.98 -6.47 0.18
N ALA A 76 4.65 -6.34 0.19
CA ALA A 76 3.74 -7.33 0.74
C ALA A 76 3.79 -8.65 -0.04
N ALA A 77 3.78 -8.60 -1.38
CA ALA A 77 3.91 -9.78 -2.22
C ALA A 77 5.27 -10.47 -2.03
N SER A 78 6.35 -9.69 -1.96
CA SER A 78 7.70 -10.22 -1.72
C SER A 78 7.84 -10.85 -0.34
N ALA A 79 7.12 -10.35 0.67
CA ALA A 79 7.09 -10.92 2.02
C ALA A 79 6.43 -12.31 2.08
N LEU A 80 5.57 -12.68 1.11
CA LEU A 80 5.03 -14.04 1.04
C LEU A 80 6.13 -15.08 0.79
N ALA A 81 7.13 -14.77 -0.03
CA ALA A 81 8.22 -15.69 -0.34
C ALA A 81 8.99 -16.17 0.91
N PRO A 82 9.56 -15.31 1.77
CA PRO A 82 10.24 -15.75 2.98
C PRO A 82 9.29 -16.42 3.98
N VAL A 83 8.01 -16.03 4.03
CA VAL A 83 7.01 -16.63 4.92
C VAL A 83 6.79 -18.11 4.62
N TRP A 84 6.81 -18.48 3.33
CA TRP A 84 6.61 -19.85 2.88
C TRP A 84 7.92 -20.63 2.73
N LEU A 85 8.94 -20.03 2.13
CA LEU A 85 10.21 -20.70 1.80
C LEU A 85 11.19 -20.72 2.98
N ARG A 86 11.17 -19.72 3.85
CA ARG A 86 12.11 -19.56 4.96
C ARG A 86 11.41 -19.04 6.24
N PRO A 87 10.46 -19.79 6.83
CA PRO A 87 9.60 -19.31 7.92
C PRO A 87 10.32 -18.98 9.24
N ARG A 88 11.61 -19.30 9.35
CA ARG A 88 12.47 -18.91 10.48
C ARG A 88 13.26 -17.62 10.20
N ALA A 89 13.38 -17.19 8.95
CA ALA A 89 14.06 -15.96 8.58
C ALA A 89 13.21 -14.76 8.97
N ARG A 90 13.80 -13.84 9.75
CA ARG A 90 13.15 -12.60 10.22
C ARG A 90 13.79 -11.34 9.65
N THR A 91 14.82 -11.48 8.82
CA THR A 91 15.58 -10.37 8.26
C THR A 91 14.73 -9.46 7.36
N TRP A 92 13.72 -10.02 6.70
CA TRP A 92 12.77 -9.27 5.87
C TRP A 92 11.82 -8.36 6.67
N VAL A 93 11.67 -8.56 7.99
CA VAL A 93 10.76 -7.78 8.83
C VAL A 93 11.22 -6.32 8.91
N ALA A 94 12.54 -6.09 8.98
CA ALA A 94 13.08 -4.74 9.05
C ALA A 94 12.78 -3.95 7.77
N THR A 95 13.03 -4.55 6.59
CA THR A 95 12.72 -3.91 5.31
C THR A 95 11.23 -3.72 5.12
N PHE A 96 10.40 -4.71 5.46
CA PHE A 96 8.95 -4.59 5.43
C PHE A 96 8.48 -3.41 6.30
N THR A 97 8.87 -3.38 7.57
CA THR A 97 8.46 -2.33 8.52
C THR A 97 8.92 -0.96 8.05
N GLY A 98 10.18 -0.84 7.62
CA GLY A 98 10.74 0.41 7.12
C GLY A 98 9.95 0.97 5.94
N THR A 99 9.62 0.14 4.95
CA THR A 99 8.82 0.57 3.80
C THR A 99 7.43 1.04 4.22
N HIS A 100 6.78 0.34 5.16
CA HIS A 100 5.43 0.70 5.60
C HIS A 100 5.42 1.97 6.47
N VAL A 101 6.44 2.19 7.30
CA VAL A 101 6.59 3.46 8.04
C VAL A 101 6.82 4.62 7.06
N ALA A 102 7.67 4.44 6.05
CA ALA A 102 7.89 5.45 5.01
C ALA A 102 6.60 5.74 4.23
N ALA A 103 5.86 4.70 3.84
CA ALA A 103 4.56 4.82 3.16
C ALA A 103 3.52 5.54 4.03
N ALA A 104 3.49 5.27 5.34
CA ALA A 104 2.61 5.97 6.27
C ALA A 104 2.95 7.46 6.36
N GLY A 105 4.25 7.79 6.42
CA GLY A 105 4.74 9.17 6.40
C GLY A 105 4.40 9.91 5.11
N LEU A 106 4.59 9.27 3.95
CA LEU A 106 4.19 9.82 2.65
C LEU A 106 2.68 10.03 2.58
N GLY A 107 1.88 9.04 2.99
CA GLY A 107 0.44 9.18 3.05
C GLY A 107 0.01 10.34 3.95
N TRP A 108 0.68 10.53 5.08
CA TRP A 108 0.38 11.62 6.01
C TRP A 108 0.66 12.99 5.40
N VAL A 109 1.84 13.17 4.80
CA VAL A 109 2.26 14.43 4.16
C VAL A 109 1.35 14.80 2.99
N HIS A 110 0.82 13.81 2.26
CA HIS A 110 -0.04 14.01 1.10
C HIS A 110 -1.54 13.90 1.40
N SER A 111 -1.96 13.91 2.68
CA SER A 111 -3.37 13.83 3.09
C SER A 111 -4.11 12.60 2.52
N LEU A 112 -3.45 11.43 2.52
CA LEU A 112 -3.98 10.15 2.06
C LEU A 112 -4.31 9.24 3.27
N PRO A 113 -5.39 9.51 4.03
CA PRO A 113 -5.63 8.89 5.34
C PRO A 113 -5.77 7.38 5.28
N LEU A 114 -6.38 6.83 4.22
CA LEU A 114 -6.53 5.39 4.03
C LEU A 114 -5.18 4.69 3.80
N LEU A 115 -4.29 5.31 3.02
CA LEU A 115 -2.96 4.80 2.75
C LEU A 115 -2.11 4.84 4.03
N THR A 116 -2.18 5.94 4.77
CA THR A 116 -1.51 6.09 6.06
C THR A 116 -1.98 5.04 7.06
N LEU A 117 -3.30 4.83 7.17
CA LEU A 117 -3.87 3.85 8.08
C LEU A 117 -3.41 2.43 7.73
N LEU A 118 -3.55 2.04 6.45
CA LEU A 118 -3.11 0.72 5.98
C LEU A 118 -1.64 0.50 6.30
N ALA A 119 -0.78 1.44 5.89
CA ALA A 119 0.65 1.33 6.07
C ALA A 119 1.04 1.30 7.57
N ALA A 120 0.42 2.11 8.41
CA ALA A 120 0.69 2.13 9.85
C ALA A 120 0.25 0.81 10.53
N VAL A 121 -0.93 0.30 10.20
CA VAL A 121 -1.44 -0.97 10.74
C VAL A 121 -0.53 -2.13 10.31
N SER A 122 -0.13 -2.19 9.05
CA SER A 122 0.81 -3.21 8.56
C SER A 122 2.18 -3.10 9.21
N ALA A 123 2.72 -1.88 9.34
CA ALA A 123 4.02 -1.62 9.98
C ALA A 123 4.10 -2.12 11.43
N VAL A 124 2.97 -2.18 12.13
CA VAL A 124 2.92 -2.64 13.53
C VAL A 124 2.46 -4.10 13.62
N GLY A 125 1.37 -4.44 12.93
CA GLY A 125 0.72 -5.75 13.03
C GLY A 125 1.58 -6.90 12.53
N VAL A 126 2.26 -6.72 11.39
CA VAL A 126 3.10 -7.76 10.79
C VAL A 126 4.31 -8.07 11.67
N PRO A 127 5.13 -7.10 12.13
CA PRO A 127 6.24 -7.38 13.03
C PRO A 127 5.81 -7.99 14.36
N LEU A 128 4.72 -7.50 14.96
CA LEU A 128 4.18 -8.09 16.19
C LEU A 128 3.84 -9.56 16.00
N LEU A 129 3.21 -9.93 14.88
CA LEU A 129 2.84 -11.31 14.62
C LEU A 129 4.07 -12.21 14.35
N VAL A 130 5.08 -11.70 13.65
CA VAL A 130 6.31 -12.45 13.33
C VAL A 130 7.22 -12.62 14.55
N LEU A 131 7.29 -11.60 15.41
CA LEU A 131 8.14 -11.57 16.59
C LEU A 131 7.45 -12.12 17.84
N ALA A 132 6.14 -12.34 17.80
CA ALA A 132 5.40 -12.95 18.89
C ALA A 132 6.01 -14.31 19.29
N PRO A 133 6.22 -14.54 20.59
CA PRO A 133 6.73 -15.81 21.08
C PRO A 133 5.77 -16.95 20.69
N PRO A 134 6.29 -18.15 20.37
CA PRO A 134 5.43 -19.31 20.16
C PRO A 134 4.61 -19.56 21.43
N ARG A 135 3.31 -19.81 21.28
CA ARG A 135 2.44 -20.12 22.41
C ARG A 135 2.94 -21.43 23.05
N ARG A 136 3.17 -21.42 24.37
CA ARG A 136 3.54 -22.63 25.13
C ARG A 136 2.44 -23.68 24.92
N GLY A 137 2.80 -24.82 24.31
CA GLY A 137 1.89 -25.94 24.06
C GLY A 137 1.73 -26.36 22.58
N GLU A 138 2.35 -25.64 21.64
CA GLU A 138 2.55 -26.09 20.24
C GLU A 138 3.96 -26.64 19.99
#